data_AF-A0A9D8S9U5-F1
#
_entry.id   AF-A0A9D8S9U5-F1
#
_cell.length_a   1.000
_cell.length_b   1.000
_cell.length_c   1.000
_cell.angle_alpha   90.00
_cell.angle_beta   90.00
_cell.angle_gamma   90.00
#
_symmetry.space_group_name_H-M   'P 1'
#
loop_
_entity.id
_entity.type
_entity.pdbx_description
1 polymer ?
#
loop_
_entity_poly.entity_id
_entity_poly.type
_entity_poly.pdbx_seq_one_letter_code
_entity_poly.pdbx_strand_id
1 'polypeptide(L)'
;DVKDCCHDPYTGRPRAEMDVSIITTHMMLQAADLGLGSTWVCMANPHKLHTMLDMPEKHYPYCILPVGYPADDAEPSERHTLRKEVSEFTKEV
;
A
#
# COMPACT_ATOMS: atom_id res chain seq x y z
N ASP A 1 13.99 5.58 10.74
CA ASP A 1 12.91 5.41 11.73
C ASP A 1 11.75 6.29 11.30
N VAL A 2 10.50 5.96 11.63
CA VAL A 2 9.38 6.91 11.42
C VAL A 2 9.63 8.21 12.18
N LYS A 3 10.29 8.15 13.34
CA LYS A 3 10.67 9.33 14.14
C LYS A 3 11.69 10.23 13.43
N ASP A 4 12.55 9.66 12.60
CA ASP A 4 13.60 10.40 11.88
C ASP A 4 13.12 10.93 10.52
N CYS A 5 11.91 10.56 10.07
CA CYS A 5 11.42 10.98 8.77
C CYS A 5 10.96 12.45 8.80
N CYS A 6 10.88 13.07 7.62
CA CYS A 6 10.30 14.40 7.52
C CYS A 6 8.81 14.35 7.89
N HIS A 7 8.37 15.25 8.77
CA HIS A 7 6.96 15.36 9.15
C HIS A 7 6.34 16.57 8.45
N ASP A 8 5.05 16.44 8.12
CA ASP A 8 4.28 17.57 7.63
C ASP A 8 4.12 18.64 8.72
N PRO A 9 4.49 19.91 8.47
CA PRO A 9 4.50 20.93 9.51
C PRO A 9 3.10 21.36 9.98
N TYR A 10 2.04 21.05 9.22
CA TYR A 10 0.67 21.45 9.54
C TYR A 10 -0.14 20.33 10.21
N THR A 11 0.10 19.08 9.83
CA THR A 11 -0.65 17.90 10.29
C THR A 11 0.15 16.99 11.22
N GLY A 12 1.48 17.15 11.28
CA GLY A 12 2.38 16.30 12.06
C GLY A 12 2.48 14.86 11.55
N ARG A 13 1.91 14.54 10.38
CA ARG A 13 1.95 13.19 9.83
C ARG A 13 3.35 12.87 9.29
N PRO A 14 3.86 11.65 9.51
CA PRO A 14 5.15 11.22 8.94
C PRO A 14 5.02 11.07 7.43
N ARG A 15 5.92 11.69 6.65
CA ARG A 15 5.93 11.51 5.18
C ARG A 15 6.32 10.11 4.75
N ALA A 16 6.90 9.31 5.65
CA ALA A 16 7.21 7.91 5.42
C ALA A 16 5.98 7.09 4.93
N GLU A 17 4.76 7.44 5.38
CA GLU A 17 3.53 6.81 4.89
C GLU A 17 3.33 7.00 3.38
N MET A 18 3.58 8.23 2.90
CA MET A 18 3.47 8.58 1.48
C MET A 18 4.57 7.92 0.66
N ASP A 19 5.80 7.93 1.16
CA ASP A 19 6.95 7.31 0.49
C ASP A 19 6.72 5.79 0.32
N VAL A 20 6.28 5.10 1.38
CA VAL A 20 5.96 3.67 1.33
C VAL A 20 4.81 3.40 0.36
N SER A 21 3.80 4.27 0.32
CA SER A 21 2.68 4.14 -0.64
C SER A 21 3.15 4.21 -2.08
N ILE A 22 4.07 5.13 -2.39
CA ILE A 22 4.63 5.27 -3.74
C ILE A 22 5.47 4.04 -4.10
N ILE A 23 6.39 3.62 -3.21
CA ILE A 23 7.28 2.47 -3.44
C ILE A 23 6.46 1.20 -3.67
N THR A 24 5.53 0.89 -2.78
CA THR A 24 4.71 -0.32 -2.88
C THR A 24 3.81 -0.28 -4.12
N THR A 25 3.31 0.88 -4.54
CA THR A 25 2.60 1.01 -5.82
C THR A 25 3.48 0.62 -7.02
N HIS A 26 4.74 1.08 -7.04
CA HIS A 26 5.68 0.69 -8.10
C HIS A 26 5.99 -0.82 -8.05
N MET A 27 6.10 -1.41 -6.86
CA MET A 27 6.24 -2.86 -6.71
C MET A 27 5.05 -3.62 -7.29
N MET A 28 3.82 -3.13 -7.08
CA MET A 28 2.61 -3.72 -7.66
C MET A 28 2.60 -3.64 -9.19
N LEU A 29 3.00 -2.50 -9.76
CA LEU A 29 3.12 -2.32 -11.21
C LEU A 29 4.17 -3.26 -11.82
N GLN A 30 5.33 -3.40 -11.16
CA GLN A 30 6.36 -4.33 -11.62
C GLN A 30 5.93 -5.80 -11.48
N ALA A 31 5.19 -6.15 -10.42
CA ALA A 31 4.63 -7.48 -10.27
C ALA A 31 3.67 -7.80 -11.44
N ALA A 32 2.80 -6.85 -11.80
CA ALA A 32 1.89 -7.02 -12.94
C ALA A 32 2.64 -7.18 -14.27
N ASP A 33 3.69 -6.39 -14.51
CA ASP A 33 4.55 -6.52 -15.71
C ASP A 33 5.23 -7.90 -15.82
N LEU A 34 5.60 -8.49 -14.68
CA LEU A 34 6.15 -9.84 -14.59
C LEU A 34 5.08 -10.96 -14.68
N GLY A 35 3.81 -10.61 -14.88
CA GLY A 35 2.69 -11.57 -14.91
C GLY A 35 2.30 -12.12 -13.54
N LEU A 36 2.69 -11.45 -12.45
CA LEU A 36 2.31 -11.79 -11.08
C LEU A 36 1.09 -10.98 -10.63
N GLY A 37 0.27 -11.59 -9.78
CA GLY A 37 -0.76 -10.90 -9.01
C GLY A 37 -0.18 -10.26 -7.76
N SER A 38 -0.78 -9.15 -7.33
CA SER A 38 -0.46 -8.51 -6.05
C SER A 38 -1.71 -7.89 -5.41
N THR A 39 -1.70 -7.69 -4.09
CA THR A 39 -2.82 -7.05 -3.37
C THR A 39 -2.32 -6.16 -2.25
N TRP A 40 -2.79 -4.92 -2.18
CA TRP A 40 -2.50 -4.05 -1.05
C TRP A 40 -3.39 -4.40 0.14
N VAL A 41 -2.82 -4.83 1.27
CA VAL A 41 -3.57 -5.17 2.48
C VAL A 41 -3.22 -4.23 3.63
N CYS A 42 -4.20 -3.42 4.07
CA CYS A 42 -4.11 -2.58 5.27
C CYS A 42 -4.71 -3.23 6.53
N MET A 43 -5.49 -4.31 6.38
CA MET A 43 -6.27 -4.88 7.48
C MET A 43 -5.46 -5.90 8.28
N ALA A 44 -4.40 -5.41 8.93
CA ALA A 44 -3.52 -6.22 9.77
C ALA A 44 -3.27 -5.54 11.13
N ASN A 45 -3.02 -6.36 12.16
CA ASN A 45 -2.65 -5.84 13.48
C ASN A 45 -1.13 -5.62 13.52
N PRO A 46 -0.65 -4.36 13.65
CA PRO A 46 0.79 -4.06 13.63
C PRO A 46 1.56 -4.78 14.73
N HIS A 47 1.01 -4.88 15.95
CA HIS A 47 1.67 -5.55 17.06
C HIS A 47 1.90 -7.04 16.77
N LYS A 48 0.90 -7.70 16.17
CA LYS A 48 1.06 -9.09 15.74
C LYS A 48 2.13 -9.24 14.64
N LEU A 49 2.24 -8.28 13.74
CA LEU A 49 3.27 -8.29 12.69
C LEU A 49 4.67 -8.12 13.27
N HIS A 50 4.85 -7.25 14.27
CA HIS A 50 6.12 -7.11 14.96
C HIS A 50 6.59 -8.43 15.58
N THR A 51 5.70 -9.12 16.29
CA THR A 51 6.03 -10.41 16.92
C THR A 51 6.28 -11.51 15.90
N MET A 52 5.44 -11.61 14.85
CA MET A 52 5.54 -12.70 13.87
C MET A 52 6.75 -12.57 12.95
N LEU A 53 7.17 -11.35 12.62
CA LEU A 53 8.25 -11.08 11.67
C LEU A 53 9.57 -10.68 12.35
N ASP A 54 9.63 -10.75 13.68
CA ASP A 54 10.75 -10.24 14.49
C ASP A 54 11.18 -8.82 14.07
N MET A 55 10.17 -7.96 13.83
CA MET A 55 10.40 -6.65 13.22
C MET A 55 10.79 -5.62 14.30
N PRO A 56 11.87 -4.84 14.09
CA PRO A 56 12.28 -3.82 15.06
C PRO A 56 11.15 -2.81 15.35
N GLU A 57 10.96 -2.45 16.63
CA GLU A 57 9.88 -1.54 17.07
C GLU A 57 9.88 -0.17 16.36
N LYS A 58 11.05 0.26 15.87
CA LYS A 58 11.22 1.52 15.12
C LYS A 58 10.62 1.51 13.70
N HIS A 59 10.25 0.34 13.17
CA HIS A 59 9.64 0.22 11.85
C HIS A 59 8.14 0.08 11.99
N TYR A 60 7.39 0.88 11.24
CA TYR A 60 5.94 0.79 11.22
C TYR A 60 5.47 0.03 9.96
N PRO A 61 4.67 -1.04 10.09
CA PRO A 61 4.19 -1.80 8.93
C PRO A 61 2.98 -1.11 8.30
N TYR A 62 3.20 -0.29 7.27
CA TYR A 62 2.12 0.43 6.59
C TYR A 62 1.20 -0.47 5.74
N CYS A 63 1.74 -1.56 5.18
CA CYS A 63 0.97 -2.50 4.39
C CYS A 63 1.61 -3.89 4.38
N ILE A 64 0.80 -4.90 4.09
CA ILE A 64 1.25 -6.20 3.62
C ILE A 64 1.00 -6.25 2.11
N LEU A 65 2.00 -6.69 1.35
CA LEU A 65 1.91 -6.88 -0.08
C LEU A 65 2.11 -8.37 -0.41
N PRO A 66 1.03 -9.19 -0.45
CA PRO A 66 1.11 -10.51 -1.04
C PRO A 66 1.41 -10.39 -2.53
N VAL A 67 2.33 -11.23 -3.02
CA VAL A 67 2.72 -11.32 -4.42
C VAL A 67 2.83 -12.79 -4.79
N GLY A 68 2.32 -13.16 -5.97
CA GLY A 68 2.41 -14.53 -6.46
C GLY A 68 1.61 -14.74 -7.74
N TYR A 69 1.42 -15.99 -8.13
CA TYR A 69 0.50 -16.32 -9.22
C TYR A 69 -0.93 -16.34 -8.68
N PRO A 70 -1.87 -15.60 -9.30
CA PRO A 70 -3.29 -15.72 -8.96
C PRO A 70 -3.74 -17.18 -9.09
N ALA A 71 -4.62 -17.60 -8.19
CA ALA A 71 -5.30 -18.90 -8.35
C ALA A 71 -6.21 -18.87 -9.59
N ASP A 72 -6.51 -20.04 -10.15
CA ASP A 72 -7.35 -20.15 -11.35
C ASP A 72 -8.77 -19.57 -11.15
N ASP A 73 -9.25 -19.56 -9.90
CA ASP A 73 -10.55 -19.02 -9.48
C ASP A 73 -10.44 -17.62 -8.84
N ALA A 74 -9.28 -16.97 -8.93
CA ALA A 74 -9.09 -15.64 -8.37
C ALA A 74 -9.88 -14.60 -9.17
N GLU A 75 -10.88 -13.99 -8.52
CA GLU A 75 -11.67 -12.91 -9.10
C GLU A 75 -11.50 -11.59 -8.33
N PRO A 76 -11.50 -10.44 -9.01
CA PRO A 76 -11.48 -9.15 -8.35
C PRO A 76 -12.79 -8.93 -7.57
N SER A 77 -12.73 -8.09 -6.53
CA SER A 77 -13.94 -7.64 -5.81
C SER A 77 -14.96 -7.03 -6.77
N GLU A 78 -16.25 -7.20 -6.48
CA GLU A 78 -17.37 -6.54 -7.20
C GLU A 78 -17.18 -5.02 -7.37
N ARG A 79 -16.41 -4.39 -6.47
CA ARG A 79 -16.13 -2.95 -6.49
C ARG A 79 -14.91 -2.55 -7.32
N HIS A 80 -14.15 -3.50 -7.88
CA HIS A 80 -12.85 -3.24 -8.51
C HIS A 80 -12.93 -2.25 -9.68
N THR A 81 -14.02 -2.29 -10.44
CA THR A 81 -14.23 -1.42 -11.61
C THR A 81 -15.01 -0.14 -11.29
N LEU A 82 -15.57 -0.04 -10.08
CA LEU A 82 -16.34 1.11 -9.62
C LEU A 82 -15.39 2.27 -9.29
N ARG A 83 -15.40 3.28 -10.15
CA ARG A 83 -14.58 4.49 -10.01
C ARG A 83 -15.40 5.72 -10.34
N LYS A 84 -15.06 6.85 -9.72
CA LYS A 84 -15.69 8.15 -10.00
C LYS A 84 -15.42 8.57 -11.44
N GLU A 85 -16.32 9.37 -12.00
CA GLU A 85 -16.11 9.98 -13.31
C GLU A 85 -14.93 10.97 -13.25
N VAL A 86 -14.15 11.08 -14.32
CA VAL A 86 -12.93 11.90 -14.37
C VAL A 86 -13.23 13.37 -14.08
N SER A 87 -14.40 13.85 -14.52
CA SER A 87 -14.89 15.20 -14.28
C SER A 87 -15.20 15.49 -12.80
N GLU A 88 -15.34 14.48 -11.95
CA GLU A 88 -15.57 14.67 -10.52
C GLU A 88 -14.29 15.02 -9.73
N PHE A 89 -13.10 14.73 -10.28
CA PHE A 89 -11.83 14.93 -9.56
C PHE A 89 -10.73 15.62 -10.38
N THR A 90 -11.01 15.98 -11.63
CA THR A 90 -10.12 16.79 -12.47
C THR A 90 -10.82 18.08 -12.89
N LYS A 91 -10.02 19.12 -13.17
CA LYS A 91 -10.48 20.36 -13.77
C LYS A 91 -9.59 20.66 -14.97
N GLU A 92 -10.18 20.88 -16.13
CA GLU A 92 -9.43 21.38 -17.29
C GLU A 92 -8.90 22.78 -16.98
N VAL A 93 -7.61 22.98 -17.26
CA VAL A 93 -6.87 24.22 -16.98
C VAL A 93 -6.50 24.89 -18.29
#